data_AF-A0A6L9ZV41-F1
#
_entry.id   AF-A0A6L9ZV41-F1
#
_cell.length_a   1.000
_cell.length_b   1.000
_cell.length_c   1.000
_cell.angle_alpha   90.00
_cell.angle_beta   90.00
_cell.angle_gamma   90.00
#
_symmetry.space_group_name_H-M   'P 1'
#
loop_
_entity.id
_entity.type
_entity.pdbx_description
1 polymer ?
#
loop_
_entity_poly.entity_id
_entity_poly.type
_entity_poly.pdbx_seq_one_letter_code
_entity_poly.pdbx_strand_id
1 'polypeptide(L)'
;MKKFISLVLATVLFLTSALCAVPASANAATLKLKSVKAELVSTGVDSSITSAVSSIVKLAAEYGLPVVAGTVSGPGGAFLGAAGGQLVSLAADKLNDIASSIGRKFPDELYITVNGGKVWPSGKSEDIYNGQSKTLNIEKNFTTTAKVVLWERDSISSDDNLGEYVFKPNSETGEYMLSNVDEGSVYFLDVAIN
;
A
#
# COMPACT_ATOMS: atom_id res chain seq x y z
N MET A 1 44.24 72.01 -23.06
CA MET A 1 44.20 70.76 -23.86
C MET A 1 43.54 69.66 -23.04
N LYS A 2 42.54 68.99 -23.64
CA LYS A 2 42.01 67.63 -23.42
C LYS A 2 41.47 67.19 -22.03
N LYS A 3 40.16 66.90 -22.05
CA LYS A 3 39.36 66.09 -21.11
C LYS A 3 39.71 64.59 -21.22
N PHE A 4 39.57 63.85 -20.12
CA PHE A 4 39.27 62.40 -19.99
C PHE A 4 38.54 62.28 -18.63
N ILE A 5 37.26 61.92 -18.43
CA ILE A 5 36.38 60.79 -18.81
C ILE A 5 36.87 59.41 -18.33
N SER A 6 35.95 58.73 -17.62
CA SER A 6 35.87 57.29 -17.27
C SER A 6 36.62 56.89 -15.98
N LEU A 7 36.12 56.01 -15.10
CA LEU A 7 35.08 55.00 -15.21
C LEU A 7 34.71 54.51 -13.78
N VAL A 8 33.41 54.52 -13.46
CA VAL A 8 32.62 53.50 -12.74
C VAL A 8 33.37 52.52 -11.82
N LEU A 9 32.99 52.42 -10.53
CA LEU A 9 32.22 51.27 -9.99
C LEU A 9 31.96 51.45 -8.48
N ALA A 10 30.74 51.84 -8.13
CA ALA A 10 30.22 51.82 -6.78
C ALA A 10 29.87 50.37 -6.41
N THR A 11 30.68 49.72 -5.58
CA THR A 11 30.36 48.41 -5.03
C THR A 11 29.39 48.60 -3.86
N VAL A 12 28.10 48.60 -4.16
CA VAL A 12 27.03 48.48 -3.17
C VAL A 12 27.03 47.05 -2.64
N LEU A 13 27.48 46.90 -1.40
CA LEU A 13 27.49 45.63 -0.66
C LEU A 13 26.05 45.32 -0.22
N PHE A 14 25.31 44.58 -1.05
CA PHE A 14 24.05 43.97 -0.63
C PHE A 14 24.37 42.74 0.25
N LEU A 15 24.37 42.94 1.57
CA LEU A 15 24.18 41.84 2.52
C LEU A 15 22.70 41.43 2.47
N THR A 16 22.34 40.56 1.54
CA THR A 16 21.09 39.80 1.64
C THR A 16 21.29 38.74 2.71
N SER A 17 20.72 39.01 3.89
CA SER A 17 20.50 38.02 4.93
C SER A 17 19.81 36.81 4.32
N ALA A 18 20.55 35.71 4.18
CA ALA A 18 19.99 34.39 3.94
C ALA A 18 19.16 34.01 5.18
N LEU A 19 17.90 34.44 5.17
CA LEU A 19 16.87 33.92 6.04
C LEU A 19 16.75 32.44 5.64
N CYS A 20 17.41 31.56 6.40
CA CYS A 20 17.15 30.13 6.32
C CYS A 20 15.65 29.97 6.52
N ALA A 21 14.92 29.73 5.43
CA ALA A 21 13.56 29.24 5.49
C ALA A 21 13.64 27.95 6.30
N VAL A 22 13.16 28.00 7.54
CA VAL A 22 12.85 26.78 8.29
C VAL A 22 11.86 26.04 7.38
N PRO A 23 12.19 24.85 6.87
CA PRO A 23 11.25 24.12 6.03
C PRO A 23 9.97 23.99 6.85
N ALA A 24 8.84 24.43 6.26
CA ALA A 24 7.54 24.28 6.88
C ALA A 24 7.45 22.84 7.38
N SER A 25 7.25 22.68 8.69
CA SER A 25 6.97 21.39 9.31
C SER A 25 5.93 20.70 8.43
N ALA A 26 6.34 19.65 7.71
CA ALA A 26 5.38 18.83 6.98
C ALA A 26 4.38 18.34 8.03
N ASN A 27 3.14 18.84 7.96
CA ASN A 27 2.10 18.42 8.90
C ASN A 27 2.03 16.89 8.83
N ALA A 28 2.26 16.24 9.96
CA ALA A 28 2.21 14.79 10.03
C ALA A 28 0.79 14.34 9.72
N ALA A 29 0.64 13.50 8.70
CA ALA A 29 -0.61 12.81 8.40
C ALA A 29 -0.76 11.61 9.34
N THR A 30 -1.99 11.18 9.56
CA THR A 30 -2.35 10.02 10.37
C THR A 30 -2.99 8.96 9.49
N LEU A 31 -2.34 7.80 9.39
CA LEU A 31 -2.89 6.60 8.77
C LEU A 31 -3.66 5.81 9.83
N LYS A 32 -4.95 5.62 9.61
CA LYS A 32 -5.81 4.75 10.41
C LYS A 32 -6.14 3.49 9.63
N LEU A 33 -5.67 2.34 10.09
CA LEU A 33 -6.05 1.02 9.59
C LEU A 33 -7.31 0.57 10.34
N LYS A 34 -8.45 0.44 9.66
CA LYS A 34 -9.73 0.12 10.29
C LYS A 34 -9.98 -1.39 10.29
N SER A 35 -9.91 -2.03 9.14
CA SER A 35 -10.11 -3.47 8.98
C SER A 35 -9.31 -4.02 7.82
N VAL A 36 -9.11 -5.34 7.85
CA VAL A 36 -8.57 -6.12 6.74
C VAL A 36 -9.53 -7.27 6.44
N LYS A 37 -9.75 -7.58 5.16
CA LYS A 37 -10.56 -8.70 4.70
C LYS A 37 -9.71 -9.58 3.79
N ALA A 38 -9.63 -10.87 4.07
CA ALA A 38 -9.08 -11.84 3.13
C ALA A 38 -10.18 -12.22 2.14
N GLU A 39 -10.00 -11.95 0.86
CA GLU A 39 -10.87 -12.53 -0.17
C GLU A 39 -10.29 -13.88 -0.62
N LEU A 40 -8.96 -13.91 -0.75
CA LEU A 40 -8.17 -15.10 -1.02
C LEU A 40 -6.91 -15.09 -0.17
N VAL A 41 -6.81 -16.03 0.76
CA VAL A 41 -5.62 -16.31 1.57
C VAL A 41 -4.52 -16.91 0.68
N SER A 42 -3.29 -16.95 1.16
CA SER A 42 -2.18 -17.63 0.50
C SER A 42 -2.54 -19.09 0.22
N THR A 43 -2.15 -19.58 -0.95
CA THR A 43 -2.57 -20.90 -1.43
C THR A 43 -1.43 -21.85 -1.72
N GLY A 44 -0.18 -21.41 -1.53
CA GLY A 44 0.98 -22.23 -1.85
C GLY A 44 0.99 -22.64 -3.32
N VAL A 45 1.08 -21.64 -4.22
CA VAL A 45 1.53 -21.77 -5.61
C VAL A 45 0.77 -22.79 -6.50
N ASP A 46 -0.54 -22.63 -6.70
CA ASP A 46 -1.23 -23.23 -7.85
C ASP A 46 -1.26 -22.26 -9.04
N SER A 47 -0.75 -22.68 -10.19
CA SER A 47 -0.72 -21.91 -11.44
C SER A 47 -2.09 -21.35 -11.89
N SER A 48 -3.18 -22.01 -11.50
CA SER A 48 -4.55 -21.59 -11.79
C SER A 48 -4.94 -20.36 -10.96
N ILE A 49 -4.48 -20.30 -9.72
CA ILE A 49 -4.75 -19.22 -8.77
C ILE A 49 -3.93 -17.99 -9.14
N THR A 50 -2.64 -18.18 -9.40
CA THR A 50 -1.77 -17.08 -9.84
C THR A 50 -2.27 -16.45 -11.15
N SER A 51 -2.76 -17.27 -12.08
CA SER A 51 -3.40 -16.79 -13.33
C SER A 51 -4.65 -15.95 -13.09
N ALA A 52 -5.44 -16.32 -12.08
CA ALA A 52 -6.65 -15.59 -11.75
C ALA A 52 -6.38 -14.28 -11.00
N VAL A 53 -5.48 -14.29 -10.02
CA VAL A 53 -5.01 -13.06 -9.35
C VAL A 53 -4.40 -12.11 -10.40
N SER A 54 -3.59 -12.63 -11.32
CA SER A 54 -3.06 -11.86 -12.45
C SER A 54 -4.18 -11.24 -13.31
N SER A 55 -5.25 -11.99 -13.56
CA SER A 55 -6.39 -11.50 -14.35
C SER A 55 -7.15 -10.38 -13.64
N ILE A 56 -7.30 -10.46 -12.32
CA ILE A 56 -7.93 -9.40 -11.50
C ILE A 56 -7.07 -8.14 -11.51
N VAL A 57 -5.74 -8.30 -11.33
CA VAL A 57 -4.79 -7.19 -11.40
C VAL A 57 -4.83 -6.50 -12.77
N LYS A 58 -4.88 -7.28 -13.86
CA LYS A 58 -5.02 -6.75 -15.23
C LYS A 58 -6.33 -6.00 -15.45
N LEU A 59 -7.44 -6.56 -14.98
CA LEU A 59 -8.76 -5.94 -15.09
C LEU A 59 -8.75 -4.59 -14.41
N ALA A 60 -8.21 -4.50 -13.20
CA ALA A 60 -8.18 -3.24 -12.49
C ALA A 60 -7.31 -2.16 -13.16
N ALA A 61 -6.24 -2.55 -13.87
CA ALA A 61 -5.46 -1.64 -14.71
C ALA A 61 -6.26 -1.11 -15.90
N GLU A 62 -7.12 -1.94 -16.50
CA GLU A 62 -7.98 -1.56 -17.63
C GLU A 62 -9.03 -0.51 -17.24
N TYR A 63 -9.54 -0.54 -16.01
CA TYR A 63 -10.50 0.45 -15.50
C TYR A 63 -9.86 1.75 -14.98
N GLY A 64 -8.56 1.97 -15.22
CA GLY A 64 -7.88 3.20 -14.83
C GLY A 64 -7.77 3.39 -13.32
N LEU A 65 -7.98 2.33 -12.53
CA LEU A 65 -7.60 2.36 -11.12
C LEU A 65 -6.09 2.34 -11.02
N PRO A 66 -5.48 3.13 -10.10
CA PRO A 66 -4.04 3.19 -10.00
C PRO A 66 -3.52 1.89 -9.40
N VAL A 67 -3.31 0.90 -10.25
CA VAL A 67 -2.48 -0.28 -9.97
C VAL A 67 -1.07 0.27 -9.84
N VAL A 68 -0.58 0.42 -8.61
CA VAL A 68 0.81 0.81 -8.40
C VAL A 68 1.66 -0.34 -8.95
N ALA A 69 2.19 -0.13 -10.15
CA ALA A 69 3.08 -1.04 -10.84
C ALA A 69 4.41 -1.13 -10.10
N GLY A 70 4.48 -2.01 -9.10
CA GLY A 70 5.63 -2.88 -8.93
C GLY A 70 5.58 -3.94 -10.02
N THR A 71 6.74 -4.24 -10.61
CA THR A 71 6.95 -5.30 -11.60
C THR A 71 6.01 -6.49 -11.43
N VAL A 72 5.42 -6.99 -12.52
CA VAL A 72 4.60 -8.24 -12.53
C VAL A 72 5.47 -9.50 -12.36
N SER A 73 6.56 -9.36 -11.59
CA SER A 73 7.42 -10.40 -11.04
C SER A 73 7.49 -10.28 -9.50
N GLY A 74 6.36 -9.87 -8.87
CA GLY A 74 6.15 -9.58 -7.43
C GLY A 74 6.29 -8.10 -7.02
N PRO A 75 5.66 -7.60 -5.91
CA PRO A 75 4.39 -7.95 -5.26
C PRO A 75 3.34 -6.80 -5.37
N GLY A 76 2.05 -7.15 -5.42
CA GLY A 76 0.88 -6.32 -5.04
C GLY A 76 0.66 -4.92 -5.60
N GLY A 77 -0.39 -4.78 -6.41
CA GLY A 77 -1.00 -3.49 -6.71
C GLY A 77 -2.20 -3.22 -5.81
N ALA A 78 -2.40 -1.96 -5.40
CA ALA A 78 -3.58 -1.56 -4.66
C ALA A 78 -4.61 -0.76 -5.45
N PHE A 79 -5.89 -1.05 -5.23
CA PHE A 79 -7.01 -0.40 -5.92
C PHE A 79 -7.68 0.64 -5.01
N LEU A 80 -8.01 1.82 -5.53
CA LEU A 80 -8.52 2.96 -4.74
C LEU A 80 -10.02 3.21 -4.96
N GLY A 81 -10.71 3.59 -3.89
CA GLY A 81 -11.91 4.44 -3.94
C GLY A 81 -13.23 3.75 -4.35
N ALA A 82 -14.29 4.55 -4.56
CA ALA A 82 -15.66 4.09 -4.85
C ALA A 82 -15.80 3.26 -6.15
N ALA A 83 -14.86 3.40 -7.08
CA ALA A 83 -14.74 2.53 -8.26
C ALA A 83 -14.19 1.13 -7.93
N GLY A 84 -13.62 0.95 -6.73
CA GLY A 84 -13.32 -0.33 -6.13
C GLY A 84 -14.55 -1.20 -5.92
N GLY A 85 -15.76 -0.64 -5.71
CA GLY A 85 -16.97 -1.45 -5.49
C GLY A 85 -17.39 -2.33 -6.68
N GLN A 86 -17.22 -1.85 -7.92
CA GLN A 86 -17.50 -2.64 -9.13
C GLN A 86 -16.40 -3.66 -9.44
N LEU A 87 -15.14 -3.33 -9.15
CA LEU A 87 -14.04 -4.28 -9.28
C LEU A 87 -14.06 -5.32 -8.16
N VAL A 88 -14.47 -4.96 -6.95
CA VAL A 88 -14.74 -5.88 -5.85
C VAL A 88 -15.83 -6.85 -6.25
N SER A 89 -16.92 -6.44 -6.92
CA SER A 89 -17.94 -7.39 -7.37
C SER A 89 -17.45 -8.32 -8.49
N LEU A 90 -16.75 -7.78 -9.50
CA LEU A 90 -16.21 -8.57 -10.62
C LEU A 90 -15.05 -9.50 -10.18
N ALA A 91 -14.22 -9.03 -9.26
CA ALA A 91 -13.19 -9.82 -8.62
C ALA A 91 -13.82 -10.85 -7.68
N ALA A 92 -14.84 -10.50 -6.90
CA ALA A 92 -15.52 -11.43 -5.98
C ALA A 92 -16.16 -12.60 -6.73
N ASP A 93 -16.76 -12.40 -7.90
CA ASP A 93 -17.31 -13.52 -8.69
C ASP A 93 -16.19 -14.49 -9.11
N LYS A 94 -15.10 -13.97 -9.68
CA LYS A 94 -13.93 -14.78 -10.08
C LYS A 94 -13.24 -15.43 -8.88
N LEU A 95 -13.08 -14.69 -7.78
CA LEU A 95 -12.44 -15.15 -6.55
C LEU A 95 -13.30 -16.18 -5.82
N ASN A 96 -14.62 -16.06 -5.85
CA ASN A 96 -15.53 -17.07 -5.29
C ASN A 96 -15.44 -18.39 -6.04
N ASP A 97 -15.36 -18.38 -7.37
CA ASP A 97 -15.18 -19.60 -8.17
C ASP A 97 -13.87 -20.32 -7.80
N ILE A 98 -12.81 -19.57 -7.52
CA ILE A 98 -11.49 -20.10 -7.15
C ILE A 98 -11.46 -20.54 -5.69
N ALA A 99 -11.97 -19.72 -4.77
CA ALA A 99 -12.06 -20.05 -3.35
C ALA A 99 -12.91 -21.31 -3.12
N SER A 100 -13.89 -21.55 -4.00
CA SER A 100 -14.71 -22.77 -4.00
C SER A 100 -13.98 -24.00 -4.55
N SER A 101 -13.05 -23.83 -5.50
CA SER A 101 -12.33 -24.94 -6.15
C SER A 101 -11.12 -25.44 -5.35
N ILE A 102 -10.47 -24.56 -4.58
CA ILE A 102 -9.25 -24.89 -3.82
C ILE A 102 -9.52 -25.44 -2.41
N GLY A 103 -10.77 -25.29 -1.93
CA GLY A 103 -11.15 -25.62 -0.57
C GLY A 103 -10.56 -24.61 0.42
N ARG A 104 -11.42 -23.97 1.22
CA ARG A 104 -11.10 -22.94 2.21
C ARG A 104 -10.29 -23.44 3.43
N LYS A 105 -9.36 -24.38 3.24
CA LYS A 105 -9.00 -25.33 4.31
C LYS A 105 -7.88 -24.86 5.23
N PHE A 106 -7.05 -23.90 4.80
CA PHE A 106 -5.94 -23.39 5.62
C PHE A 106 -6.05 -21.87 5.76
N PRO A 107 -6.04 -21.33 7.00
CA PRO A 107 -5.97 -19.90 7.23
C PRO A 107 -4.55 -19.38 7.03
N ASP A 108 -4.41 -18.11 6.67
CA ASP A 108 -3.13 -17.41 6.77
C ASP A 108 -2.90 -16.99 8.22
N GLU A 109 -1.67 -17.17 8.71
CA GLU A 109 -1.21 -16.62 9.98
C GLU A 109 -0.84 -15.13 9.82
N LEU A 110 -1.85 -14.27 9.63
CA LEU A 110 -1.66 -12.88 9.23
C LEU A 110 -1.02 -12.02 10.33
N TYR A 111 -0.02 -11.21 9.95
CA TYR A 111 0.41 -10.03 10.71
C TYR A 111 0.67 -8.83 9.79
N ILE A 112 0.67 -7.63 10.37
CA ILE A 112 0.79 -6.38 9.62
C ILE A 112 1.95 -5.56 10.15
N THR A 113 2.74 -5.01 9.23
CA THR A 113 3.80 -4.06 9.54
C THR A 113 3.53 -2.69 8.94
N VAL A 114 3.98 -1.64 9.62
CA VAL A 114 4.03 -0.27 9.10
C VAL A 114 5.47 0.23 9.21
N ASN A 115 6.06 0.61 8.08
CA ASN A 115 7.47 1.03 7.99
C ASN A 115 8.44 0.01 8.63
N GLY A 116 8.16 -1.29 8.44
CA GLY A 116 8.95 -2.40 8.97
C GLY A 116 8.68 -2.76 10.44
N GLY A 117 7.93 -1.95 11.19
CA GLY A 117 7.53 -2.27 12.56
C GLY A 117 6.19 -3.00 12.59
N LYS A 118 6.11 -4.15 13.28
CA LYS A 118 4.82 -4.85 13.47
C LYS A 118 3.84 -3.97 14.25
N VAL A 119 2.61 -3.89 13.76
CA VAL A 119 1.53 -3.12 14.38
C VAL A 119 0.32 -3.95 14.75
N TRP A 120 0.17 -5.14 14.16
CA TRP A 120 -0.94 -6.05 14.41
C TRP A 120 -0.56 -7.51 14.11
N PRO A 121 -1.16 -8.49 14.80
CA PRO A 121 -1.85 -8.34 16.08
C PRO A 121 -0.84 -8.05 17.21
N SER A 122 -1.32 -7.94 18.46
CA SER A 122 -0.42 -7.88 19.63
C SER A 122 0.38 -9.17 19.81
N GLY A 123 -0.23 -10.31 19.48
CA GLY A 123 0.40 -11.63 19.40
C GLY A 123 1.32 -11.78 18.19
N LYS A 124 1.75 -13.01 17.88
CA LYS A 124 2.68 -13.26 16.76
C LYS A 124 2.02 -13.01 15.40
N SER A 125 0.83 -13.57 15.23
CA SER A 125 -0.01 -13.62 14.04
C SER A 125 -1.45 -13.87 14.50
N GLU A 126 -2.41 -13.70 13.60
CA GLU A 126 -3.80 -14.09 13.83
C GLU A 126 -4.38 -14.75 12.57
N ASP A 127 -4.97 -15.92 12.75
CA ASP A 127 -5.59 -16.69 11.67
C ASP A 127 -6.69 -15.89 10.97
N ILE A 128 -6.64 -15.86 9.65
CA ILE A 128 -7.68 -15.31 8.78
C ILE A 128 -8.02 -16.27 7.66
N TYR A 129 -9.31 -16.51 7.42
CA TYR A 129 -9.82 -17.40 6.39
C TYR A 129 -10.38 -16.62 5.19
N ASN A 130 -10.52 -17.29 4.04
CA ASN A 130 -11.22 -16.75 2.86
C ASN A 130 -12.60 -16.16 3.20
N GLY A 131 -12.81 -14.93 2.78
CA GLY A 131 -14.01 -14.13 3.03
C GLY A 131 -14.10 -13.50 4.42
N GLN A 132 -13.17 -13.78 5.34
CA GLN A 132 -13.21 -13.24 6.69
C GLN A 132 -12.65 -11.83 6.74
N SER A 133 -13.23 -10.99 7.60
CA SER A 133 -12.70 -9.68 7.96
C SER A 133 -12.27 -9.62 9.42
N LYS A 134 -11.21 -8.88 9.69
CA LYS A 134 -10.63 -8.58 11.01
C LYS A 134 -10.60 -7.08 11.22
N THR A 135 -11.01 -6.64 12.41
CA THR A 135 -10.92 -5.23 12.83
C THR A 135 -9.52 -4.96 13.38
N LEU A 136 -8.90 -3.87 12.91
CA LEU A 136 -7.55 -3.47 13.28
C LEU A 136 -7.56 -2.29 14.27
N ASN A 137 -8.26 -1.20 13.93
CA ASN A 137 -8.30 0.06 14.69
C ASN A 137 -6.92 0.58 15.13
N ILE A 138 -5.97 0.65 14.19
CA ILE A 138 -4.58 1.09 14.43
C ILE A 138 -4.36 2.45 13.83
N GLU A 139 -3.67 3.33 14.55
CA GLU A 139 -3.29 4.66 14.07
C GLU A 139 -1.76 4.81 14.05
N LYS A 140 -1.24 5.38 12.95
CA LYS A 140 0.19 5.63 12.74
C LYS A 140 0.41 6.98 12.07
N ASN A 141 1.18 7.83 12.72
CA ASN A 141 1.57 9.13 12.18
C ASN A 141 2.74 8.97 11.21
N PHE A 142 2.73 9.72 10.12
CA PHE A 142 3.77 9.72 9.11
C PHE A 142 3.87 11.08 8.40
N THR A 143 5.08 11.44 7.95
CA THR A 143 5.34 12.76 7.34
C THR A 143 5.53 12.68 5.83
N THR A 144 6.15 11.61 5.32
CA THR A 144 6.43 11.45 3.89
C THR A 144 5.70 10.25 3.31
N THR A 145 5.89 9.07 3.89
CA THR A 145 5.18 7.86 3.49
C THR A 145 4.96 6.92 4.67
N ALA A 146 3.94 6.07 4.55
CA ALA A 146 3.73 4.91 5.41
C ALA A 146 3.60 3.67 4.53
N LYS A 147 4.60 2.77 4.56
CA LYS A 147 4.54 1.47 3.90
C LYS A 147 3.82 0.48 4.79
N VAL A 148 2.67 -0.01 4.36
CA VAL A 148 1.94 -1.12 5.00
C VAL A 148 2.26 -2.39 4.23
N VAL A 149 2.57 -3.46 4.97
CA VAL A 149 2.79 -4.80 4.39
C VAL A 149 2.02 -5.82 5.21
N LEU A 150 1.30 -6.68 4.50
CA LEU A 150 0.62 -7.86 5.03
C LEU A 150 1.55 -9.06 4.88
N TRP A 151 1.67 -9.85 5.94
CA TRP A 151 2.57 -10.99 5.97
C TRP A 151 1.85 -12.23 6.47
N GLU A 152 2.15 -13.37 5.85
CA GLU A 152 1.87 -14.68 6.40
C GLU A 152 3.06 -15.11 7.24
N ARG A 153 2.81 -15.39 8.52
CA ARG A 153 3.85 -15.90 9.40
C ARG A 153 4.12 -17.35 9.05
N ASP A 154 5.39 -17.67 8.87
CA ASP A 154 5.81 -19.04 8.66
C ASP A 154 6.75 -19.48 9.79
N SER A 155 6.41 -20.58 10.46
CA SER A 155 7.15 -20.98 11.68
C SER A 155 8.52 -21.62 11.38
N ILE A 156 8.73 -22.08 10.15
CA ILE A 156 9.90 -22.85 9.71
C ILE A 156 10.66 -22.13 8.58
N SER A 157 9.98 -21.27 7.81
CA SER A 157 10.51 -20.52 6.67
C SER A 157 10.65 -19.01 6.96
N SER A 158 11.05 -18.25 5.94
CA SER A 158 10.81 -16.80 5.92
C SER A 158 9.31 -16.52 5.83
N ASP A 159 8.86 -15.42 6.44
CA ASP A 159 7.47 -14.96 6.34
C ASP A 159 7.17 -14.47 4.91
N ASP A 160 5.99 -14.80 4.39
CA ASP A 160 5.59 -14.53 3.00
C ASP A 160 4.84 -13.19 2.89
N ASN A 161 5.14 -12.42 1.85
CA ASN A 161 4.50 -11.12 1.63
C ASN A 161 3.16 -11.32 0.92
N LEU A 162 2.06 -11.04 1.61
CA LEU A 162 0.70 -11.21 1.07
C LEU A 162 0.23 -10.00 0.27
N GLY A 163 0.96 -8.89 0.32
CA GLY A 163 0.67 -7.66 -0.39
C GLY A 163 1.12 -6.43 0.39
N GLU A 164 1.42 -5.35 -0.34
CA GLU A 164 1.91 -4.11 0.26
C GLU A 164 1.36 -2.86 -0.43
N TYR A 165 1.36 -1.74 0.30
CA TYR A 165 1.06 -0.43 -0.25
C TYR A 165 1.81 0.68 0.47
N VAL A 166 2.18 1.74 -0.27
CA VAL A 166 2.85 2.92 0.26
C VAL A 166 1.90 4.11 0.26
N PHE A 167 1.38 4.46 1.43
CA PHE A 167 0.54 5.62 1.64
C PHE A 167 1.36 6.90 1.66
N LYS A 168 0.81 7.96 1.06
CA LYS A 168 1.30 9.34 1.11
C LYS A 168 0.32 10.20 1.89
N PRO A 169 0.71 11.38 2.41
CA PRO A 169 -0.20 12.28 3.12
C PRO A 169 -1.45 12.66 2.34
N ASN A 170 -1.41 12.60 1.01
CA ASN A 170 -2.51 12.89 0.10
C ASN A 170 -3.17 11.62 -0.50
N SER A 171 -2.88 10.43 0.04
CA SER A 171 -3.59 9.21 -0.34
C SER A 171 -5.07 9.32 0.03
N GLU A 172 -5.92 8.68 -0.78
CA GLU A 172 -7.36 8.69 -0.55
C GLU A 172 -7.74 7.85 0.68
N THR A 173 -8.83 8.21 1.34
CA THR A 173 -9.46 7.37 2.37
C THR A 173 -10.38 6.35 1.67
N GLY A 174 -10.37 5.09 2.12
CA GLY A 174 -11.23 4.04 1.55
C GLY A 174 -10.62 2.66 1.65
N GLU A 175 -11.16 1.74 0.87
CA GLU A 175 -10.69 0.36 0.77
C GLU A 175 -9.59 0.24 -0.28
N TYR A 176 -8.52 -0.46 0.09
CA TYR A 176 -7.34 -0.73 -0.72
C TYR A 176 -7.20 -2.23 -0.89
N MET A 177 -7.28 -2.76 -2.10
CA MET A 177 -6.91 -4.16 -2.30
C MET A 177 -5.40 -4.31 -2.18
N LEU A 178 -4.88 -5.33 -1.52
CA LEU A 178 -3.46 -5.67 -1.51
C LEU A 178 -3.39 -7.13 -1.98
N SER A 179 -2.49 -7.45 -2.90
CA SER A 179 -2.36 -8.81 -3.42
C SER A 179 -0.92 -9.25 -3.53
N ASN A 180 -0.67 -10.54 -3.64
CA ASN A 180 0.57 -11.04 -4.20
C ASN A 180 0.24 -12.18 -5.16
N VAL A 181 0.64 -12.01 -6.43
CA VAL A 181 0.37 -13.01 -7.47
C VAL A 181 1.15 -14.29 -7.19
N ASP A 182 2.36 -14.18 -6.63
CA ASP A 182 3.23 -15.33 -6.35
C ASP A 182 2.67 -16.20 -5.21
N GLU A 183 2.06 -15.57 -4.21
CA GLU A 183 1.36 -16.26 -3.10
C GLU A 183 -0.08 -16.63 -3.45
N GLY A 184 -0.63 -16.05 -4.52
CA GLY A 184 -2.04 -16.19 -4.88
C GLY A 184 -2.98 -15.50 -3.88
N SER A 185 -2.52 -14.46 -3.20
CA SER A 185 -3.26 -13.78 -2.13
C SER A 185 -4.00 -12.52 -2.63
N VAL A 186 -5.17 -12.26 -2.07
CA VAL A 186 -5.98 -11.05 -2.27
C VAL A 186 -6.65 -10.62 -0.97
N TYR A 187 -6.28 -9.42 -0.53
CA TYR A 187 -6.76 -8.78 0.68
C TYR A 187 -7.38 -7.43 0.36
N PHE A 188 -8.27 -6.96 1.22
CA PHE A 188 -8.81 -5.60 1.19
C PHE A 188 -8.57 -4.93 2.54
N LEU A 189 -7.99 -3.74 2.52
CA LEU A 189 -7.59 -2.96 3.70
C LEU A 189 -8.38 -1.64 3.71
N ASP A 190 -9.32 -1.48 4.64
CA ASP A 190 -10.04 -0.22 4.84
C ASP A 190 -9.19 0.72 5.71
N VAL A 191 -8.90 1.90 5.16
CA VAL A 191 -8.08 2.92 5.81
C VAL A 191 -8.77 4.27 5.85
N ALA A 192 -8.28 5.15 6.74
CA ALA A 192 -8.49 6.59 6.65
C ALA A 192 -7.16 7.33 6.77
N ILE A 193 -7.03 8.42 6.01
CA ILE A 193 -5.88 9.34 6.04
C ILE A 193 -6.42 10.69 6.52
N ASN A 194 -5.85 11.22 7.62
CA ASN A 194 -6.20 12.52 8.20
C ASN A 194 -4.99 13.44 8.33
#